data_AF-A0A948RD23-F1
#
_entry.id   AF-A0A948RD23-F1
#
_cell.length_a   1.000
_cell.length_b   1.000
_cell.length_c   1.000
_cell.angle_alpha   90.00
_cell.angle_beta   90.00
_cell.angle_gamma   90.00
#
_symmetry.space_group_name_H-M   'P 1'
#
loop_
_entity.id
_entity.type
_entity.pdbx_description
1 polymer ?
#
loop_
_entity_poly.entity_id
_entity_poly.type
_entity_poly.pdbx_seq_one_letter_code
_entity_poly.pdbx_strand_id
1 'polypeptide(L)'
;MFWKKTKGEEPSQPKAEHLPGPRSIEELVGRQLVIDLKQNPDQVWKLRSVVRQRTEGKHRFDFRVFDGNQVAASKIKVKDYTSLDNQPELVLYEGWFDKVSMAVHFEKK
;
A
#
# COMPACT_ATOMS: atom_id res chain seq x y z
N MET A 1 36.67 -5.33 -8.42
CA MET A 1 36.45 -4.79 -7.06
C MET A 1 36.04 -3.33 -7.28
N PHE A 2 34.82 -2.85 -7.08
CA PHE A 2 34.04 -2.75 -5.85
C PHE A 2 32.58 -2.45 -6.22
N TRP A 3 31.62 -3.26 -5.74
CA TRP A 3 30.18 -3.02 -5.91
C TRP A 3 29.73 -2.06 -4.80
N LYS A 4 29.36 -0.82 -5.14
CA LYS A 4 28.75 0.12 -4.19
C LYS A 4 27.24 0.10 -4.39
N LYS A 5 26.55 -0.52 -3.42
CA LYS A 5 25.10 -0.48 -3.19
C LYS A 5 24.60 0.97 -3.29
N THR A 6 23.87 1.30 -4.35
CA THR A 6 22.96 2.44 -4.35
C THR A 6 21.65 1.98 -3.73
N LYS A 7 21.33 2.61 -2.59
CA LYS A 7 19.98 2.67 -2.02
C LYS A 7 18.99 2.98 -3.15
N GLY A 8 17.86 2.29 -3.14
CA GLY A 8 16.72 2.57 -4.02
C GLY A 8 16.20 3.98 -3.78
N GLU A 9 16.78 4.93 -4.49
CA GLU A 9 16.12 6.16 -4.91
C GLU A 9 15.68 5.90 -6.35
N GLU A 10 14.42 5.53 -6.52
CA GLU A 10 13.81 5.46 -7.85
C GLU A 10 13.65 6.88 -8.41
N PRO A 11 13.98 7.07 -9.69
CA PRO A 11 14.06 8.39 -10.29
C PRO A 11 12.68 8.93 -10.61
N SER A 12 12.51 10.22 -10.36
CA SER A 12 11.42 11.03 -10.87
C SER A 12 11.37 10.97 -12.41
N GLN A 13 10.24 10.58 -12.99
CA GLN A 13 9.91 10.85 -14.39
C GLN A 13 8.52 11.51 -14.48
N PRO A 14 8.32 12.46 -15.42
CA PRO A 14 7.10 13.28 -15.51
C PRO A 14 6.08 12.67 -16.49
N LYS A 15 4.77 12.95 -16.29
CA LYS A 15 3.60 12.67 -17.16
C LYS A 15 2.84 11.35 -16.95
N ALA A 16 1.51 11.47 -17.06
CA ALA A 16 0.44 10.56 -16.68
C ALA A 16 0.33 10.35 -15.16
N GLU A 17 -0.88 10.42 -14.61
CA GLU A 17 -1.18 10.13 -13.21
C GLU A 17 -0.96 8.64 -12.89
N HIS A 18 0.29 8.16 -13.03
CA HIS A 18 0.70 6.81 -12.71
C HIS A 18 0.68 6.65 -11.20
N LEU A 19 -0.47 6.21 -10.70
CA LEU A 19 -0.59 5.71 -9.35
C LEU A 19 0.42 4.56 -9.17
N PRO A 20 1.18 4.54 -8.07
CA PRO A 20 2.15 3.49 -7.85
C PRO A 20 1.44 2.14 -7.82
N GLY A 21 2.01 1.18 -8.54
CA GLY A 21 1.48 -0.17 -8.58
C GLY A 21 1.56 -0.88 -7.23
N PRO A 22 0.99 -2.09 -7.13
CA PRO A 22 0.96 -2.83 -5.88
C PRO A 22 2.37 -3.11 -5.37
N ARG A 23 2.65 -2.68 -4.15
CA ARG A 23 3.93 -2.82 -3.45
C ARG A 23 3.73 -3.60 -2.14
N SER A 24 4.82 -3.86 -1.44
CA SER A 24 4.75 -4.40 -0.09
C SER A 24 4.15 -3.36 0.86
N ILE A 25 3.53 -3.84 1.94
CA ILE A 25 2.99 -2.98 3.00
C ILE A 25 4.09 -2.07 3.56
N GLU A 26 3.75 -0.79 3.75
CA GLU A 26 4.62 0.18 4.41
C GLU A 26 4.78 -0.20 5.89
N GLU A 27 6.00 -0.12 6.42
CA GLU A 27 6.33 -0.65 7.75
C GLU A 27 5.39 -0.11 8.85
N LEU A 28 5.08 1.19 8.79
CA LEU A 28 4.15 1.85 9.71
C LEU A 28 2.74 1.23 9.66
N VAL A 29 2.22 1.00 8.46
CA VAL A 29 0.90 0.39 8.26
C VAL A 29 0.92 -1.05 8.74
N GLY A 30 1.96 -1.81 8.39
CA GLY A 30 2.10 -3.21 8.80
C GLY A 30 2.17 -3.37 10.32
N ARG A 31 2.95 -2.52 10.98
CA ARG A 31 3.01 -2.48 12.45
C ARG A 31 1.64 -2.14 13.05
N GLN A 32 0.95 -1.14 12.51
CA GLN A 32 -0.34 -0.73 13.05
C GLN A 32 -1.41 -1.81 12.85
N LEU A 33 -1.37 -2.57 11.75
CA LEU A 33 -2.23 -3.75 11.54
C LEU A 33 -2.01 -4.83 12.61
N VAL A 34 -0.76 -5.09 12.98
CA VAL A 34 -0.41 -6.06 14.02
C VAL A 34 -0.84 -5.58 15.41
N ILE A 35 -0.68 -4.28 15.70
CA ILE A 35 -1.01 -3.71 17.02
C ILE A 35 -2.53 -3.52 17.18
N ASP A 36 -3.16 -2.78 16.26
CA ASP A 36 -4.56 -2.38 16.38
C ASP A 36 -5.52 -3.51 15.98
N LEU A 37 -5.20 -4.22 14.91
CA LEU A 37 -6.06 -5.28 14.37
C LEU A 37 -5.63 -6.67 14.83
N LYS A 38 -4.59 -6.77 15.68
CA LYS A 38 -4.05 -8.02 16.23
C LYS A 38 -3.77 -9.08 15.16
N GLN A 39 -3.39 -8.64 13.96
CA GLN A 39 -3.08 -9.52 12.85
C GLN A 39 -1.73 -10.21 13.07
N ASN A 40 -1.58 -11.41 12.50
CA ASN A 40 -0.30 -12.11 12.57
C ASN A 40 0.74 -11.37 11.72
N PRO A 41 1.92 -11.03 12.28
CA PRO A 41 2.96 -10.30 11.54
C PRO A 41 3.36 -11.05 10.26
N ASP A 42 3.55 -12.37 10.32
CA ASP A 42 3.86 -13.21 9.16
C ASP A 42 2.81 -13.16 8.04
N GLN A 43 1.54 -12.92 8.39
CA GLN A 43 0.48 -12.75 7.39
C GLN A 43 0.50 -11.34 6.81
N VAL A 44 0.62 -10.32 7.66
CA VAL A 44 0.70 -8.91 7.24
C VAL A 44 1.84 -8.69 6.24
N TRP A 45 3.00 -9.30 6.45
CA TRP A 45 4.13 -9.16 5.52
C TRP A 45 3.95 -9.86 4.17
N LYS A 46 2.98 -10.77 4.05
CA LYS A 46 2.61 -11.43 2.77
C LYS A 46 1.55 -10.64 2.00
N LEU A 47 0.87 -9.72 2.65
CA LEU A 47 -0.13 -8.86 2.02
C LEU A 47 0.54 -7.83 1.12
N ARG A 48 -0.21 -7.36 0.13
CA ARG A 48 0.20 -6.28 -0.76
C ARG A 48 -0.60 -5.03 -0.44
N SER A 49 0.00 -3.88 -0.70
CA SER A 49 -0.70 -2.60 -0.62
C SER A 49 -0.56 -1.80 -1.91
N VAL A 50 -1.59 -1.05 -2.23
CA VAL A 50 -1.54 0.04 -3.21
C VAL A 50 -1.71 1.33 -2.45
N VAL A 51 -0.98 2.36 -2.88
CA VAL A 51 -1.05 3.68 -2.26
C VAL A 51 -1.41 4.73 -3.29
N ARG A 52 -2.09 5.79 -2.85
CA ARG A 52 -2.45 6.93 -3.68
C ARG A 52 -2.22 8.21 -2.89
N GLN A 53 -1.63 9.21 -3.53
CA GLN A 53 -1.49 10.52 -2.91
C GLN A 53 -2.85 11.22 -2.84
N ARG A 54 -3.23 11.75 -1.67
CA ARG A 54 -4.44 12.57 -1.50
C ARG A 54 -4.24 13.97 -2.08
N THR A 55 -5.32 14.54 -2.58
CA THR A 55 -5.38 15.96 -2.98
C THR A 55 -5.30 16.90 -1.76
N GLU A 56 -5.79 16.43 -0.61
CA GLU A 56 -5.87 17.20 0.66
C GLU A 56 -4.55 17.35 1.42
N GLY A 57 -3.43 16.88 0.87
CA GLY A 57 -2.12 17.08 1.49
C GLY A 57 -1.01 16.33 0.79
N LYS A 58 0.10 17.02 0.48
CA LYS A 58 1.26 16.44 -0.22
C LYS A 58 1.91 15.25 0.52
N HIS A 59 1.64 15.11 1.81
CA HIS A 59 2.22 14.08 2.68
C HIS A 59 1.22 13.01 3.15
N ARG A 60 -0.05 13.13 2.74
CA ARG A 60 -1.10 12.16 3.06
C ARG A 60 -1.28 11.20 1.89
N PHE A 61 -1.24 9.91 2.20
CA PHE A 61 -1.37 8.84 1.24
C PHE A 61 -2.48 7.91 1.68
N ASP A 62 -3.45 7.70 0.81
CA ASP A 62 -4.36 6.58 0.93
C ASP A 62 -3.63 5.29 0.71
N PHE A 63 -4.03 4.26 1.44
CA PHE A 63 -3.55 2.91 1.26
C PHE A 63 -4.72 1.94 1.25
N ARG A 64 -4.62 0.92 0.40
CA ARG A 64 -5.49 -0.24 0.42
C ARG A 64 -4.62 -1.49 0.47
N VAL A 65 -4.92 -2.35 1.43
CA VAL A 65 -4.27 -3.62 1.66
C VAL A 65 -5.15 -4.73 1.13
N PHE A 66 -4.55 -5.65 0.38
CA PHE A 66 -5.22 -6.81 -0.19
C PHE A 66 -4.30 -8.02 -0.12
N ASP A 67 -4.89 -9.21 -0.18
CA ASP A 67 -4.13 -10.44 -0.28
C ASP A 67 -3.82 -10.76 -1.75
N GLY A 68 -2.53 -10.85 -2.09
CA GLY A 68 -2.10 -11.15 -3.46
C GLY A 68 -2.54 -12.51 -3.96
N ASN A 69 -2.67 -13.50 -3.07
CA ASN A 69 -3.19 -14.83 -3.40
C ASN A 69 -4.69 -14.77 -3.65
N GLN A 70 -5.45 -14.00 -2.84
CA GLN A 70 -6.89 -13.83 -3.04
C GLN A 70 -7.18 -13.17 -4.39
N VAL A 71 -6.47 -12.09 -4.72
CA VAL A 71 -6.57 -11.40 -6.01
C VAL A 71 -6.21 -12.34 -7.17
N ALA A 72 -5.14 -13.13 -7.03
CA ALA A 72 -4.74 -14.12 -8.03
C ALA A 72 -5.77 -15.24 -8.19
N ALA A 73 -6.36 -15.73 -7.09
CA ALA A 73 -7.42 -16.73 -7.10
C ALA A 73 -8.69 -16.21 -7.80
N SER A 74 -9.02 -14.94 -7.60
CA SER A 74 -10.11 -14.24 -8.31
C SER A 74 -9.75 -13.88 -9.76
N LYS A 75 -8.56 -14.23 -10.26
CA LYS A 75 -8.03 -13.90 -11.60
C LYS A 75 -8.00 -12.40 -11.89
N ILE A 76 -7.89 -11.59 -10.85
CA ILE A 76 -7.87 -10.12 -10.97
C ILE A 76 -6.43 -9.66 -11.01
N LYS A 77 -6.15 -8.67 -11.85
CA LYS A 77 -4.83 -8.05 -11.93
C LYS A 77 -4.92 -6.64 -11.36
N VAL A 78 -4.49 -6.49 -10.11
CA VAL A 78 -4.34 -5.17 -9.49
C VAL A 78 -3.16 -4.46 -10.14
N LYS A 79 -3.45 -3.40 -10.90
CA LYS A 79 -2.42 -2.56 -11.53
C LYS A 79 -2.12 -1.33 -10.68
N ASP A 80 -3.14 -0.80 -10.02
CA ASP A 80 -3.14 0.51 -9.36
C ASP A 80 -4.23 0.56 -8.29
N TYR A 81 -4.24 1.65 -7.51
CA TYR A 81 -5.22 1.89 -6.46
C TYR A 81 -6.68 1.83 -6.95
N THR A 82 -6.93 2.32 -8.18
CA THR A 82 -8.25 2.31 -8.82
C THR A 82 -8.69 0.93 -9.32
N SER A 83 -7.76 -0.01 -9.49
CA SER A 83 -8.11 -1.39 -9.86
C SER A 83 -8.97 -2.07 -8.80
N LEU A 84 -8.84 -1.65 -7.53
CA LEU A 84 -9.62 -2.16 -6.41
C LEU A 84 -10.96 -1.43 -6.22
N ASP A 85 -11.20 -0.30 -6.89
CA ASP A 85 -12.45 0.46 -6.77
C ASP A 85 -13.66 -0.34 -7.31
N ASN A 86 -13.43 -1.13 -8.36
CA ASN A 86 -14.43 -2.05 -8.91
C ASN A 86 -14.60 -3.34 -8.08
N GLN A 87 -13.71 -3.58 -7.12
CA GLN A 87 -13.57 -4.86 -6.40
C GLN A 87 -13.26 -4.61 -4.90
N PRO A 88 -14.12 -3.85 -4.19
CA PRO A 88 -13.86 -3.48 -2.79
C PRO A 88 -13.97 -4.68 -1.83
N GLU A 89 -14.41 -5.83 -2.32
CA GLU A 89 -14.45 -7.12 -1.62
C GLU A 89 -13.07 -7.79 -1.48
N LEU A 90 -12.10 -7.45 -2.34
CA LEU A 90 -10.72 -7.93 -2.24
C LEU A 90 -9.84 -7.06 -1.31
N VAL A 91 -10.36 -5.90 -0.91
CA VAL A 91 -9.68 -4.98 -0.01
C VAL A 91 -9.94 -5.48 1.42
N LEU A 92 -8.87 -5.95 2.06
CA LEU A 92 -8.94 -6.40 3.45
C LEU A 92 -8.95 -5.23 4.42
N TYR A 93 -8.10 -4.23 4.14
CA TYR A 93 -7.99 -3.02 4.96
C TYR A 93 -7.78 -1.81 4.07
N GLU A 94 -8.40 -0.71 4.42
CA GLU A 94 -8.17 0.57 3.76
C GLU A 94 -8.04 1.69 4.77
N GLY A 95 -7.53 2.82 4.30
CA GLY A 95 -7.37 4.01 5.11
C GLY A 95 -6.32 4.95 4.52
N TRP A 96 -5.76 5.80 5.38
CA TRP A 96 -4.75 6.76 4.98
C TRP A 96 -3.64 6.87 6.01
N PHE A 97 -2.43 7.17 5.57
CA PHE A 97 -1.30 7.45 6.43
C PHE A 97 -0.64 8.78 6.05
N ASP A 98 -0.06 9.43 7.04
CA ASP A 98 0.68 10.67 6.86
C ASP A 98 2.16 10.43 7.15
N LYS A 99 3.03 10.71 6.18
CA LYS A 99 4.48 10.49 6.33
C LYS A 99 5.16 11.51 7.25
N VAL A 100 4.54 12.66 7.49
CA VAL A 100 5.09 13.72 8.35
C VAL A 100 4.76 13.43 9.81
N SER A 101 3.49 13.14 10.12
CA SER A 101 3.09 12.81 11.49
C SER A 101 3.33 11.35 11.84
N MET A 102 3.68 10.51 10.87
CA MET A 102 3.79 9.05 11.00
C MET A 102 2.50 8.41 11.54
N ALA A 103 1.37 9.08 11.35
CA ALA A 103 0.06 8.58 11.76
C ALA A 103 -0.52 7.67 10.69
N VAL A 104 -1.13 6.57 11.11
CA VAL A 104 -1.89 5.65 10.25
C VAL A 104 -3.31 5.63 10.76
N HIS A 105 -4.25 5.88 9.87
CA HIS A 105 -5.68 5.79 10.13
C HIS A 105 -6.27 4.70 9.26
N PHE A 106 -6.91 3.72 9.89
CA PHE A 106 -7.70 2.71 9.19
C PHE A 106 -9.13 3.18 9.07
N GLU A 107 -9.66 3.16 7.85
CA GLU A 107 -11.07 3.34 7.59
C GLU A 107 -11.70 1.94 7.64
N LYS A 108 -12.35 1.64 8.77
CA LYS A 108 -13.13 0.40 8.90
C LYS A 108 -14.41 0.54 8.09
N LYS A 109 -14.65 -0.43 7.24
CA LYS A 109 -15.91 -0.63 6.52
C LYS A 109 -16.97 -1.24 7.43
#